data_AF-A0A5P9D0V4-F1
#
_entry.id   AF-A0A5P9D0V4-F1
#
_cell.length_a   1.000
_cell.length_b   1.000
_cell.length_c   1.000
_cell.angle_alpha   90.00
_cell.angle_beta   90.00
_cell.angle_gamma   90.00
#
_symmetry.space_group_name_H-M   'P 1'
#
loop_
_entity.id
_entity.type
_entity.pdbx_description
1 polymer ?
#
loop_
_entity_poly.entity_id
_entity_poly.type
_entity_poly.pdbx_seq_one_letter_code
_entity_poly.pdbx_strand_id
1 'polypeptide(L)'
;MNKERIGQLNKIDGASALGWYNFAHSYWASAVALEIAELKVTHPDGPVNFAYYHAIELFLKSFLVHKGCAAKDLRRLGHSLTDIAKRAQELGLEMEALDFEVLKLADPNFMPSRYLRVGRFSRPQTIALWGMCSVLFDQVGDILRADQVMLRELERPTNPRFECEAEGE
;
A
#
# COMPACT_ATOMS: atom_id res chain seq x y z
N MET A 1 -16.58 26.00 -0.17
CA MET A 1 -15.20 25.88 -0.67
C MET A 1 -15.26 25.52 -2.15
N ASN A 2 -14.58 26.23 -3.04
CA ASN A 2 -14.84 26.19 -4.49
C ASN A 2 -14.26 24.92 -5.15
N LYS A 3 -15.03 24.25 -6.04
CA LYS A 3 -14.69 22.94 -6.64
C LYS A 3 -13.37 22.96 -7.44
N GLU A 4 -13.06 24.08 -8.09
CA GLU A 4 -11.79 24.26 -8.82
C GLU A 4 -10.56 24.27 -7.91
N ARG A 5 -10.73 24.70 -6.65
CA ARG A 5 -9.65 24.76 -5.66
C ARG A 5 -9.29 23.37 -5.16
N ILE A 6 -10.27 22.47 -5.02
CA ILE A 6 -10.08 21.07 -4.62
C ILE A 6 -9.31 20.30 -5.71
N GLY A 7 -9.61 20.56 -6.99
CA GLY A 7 -8.92 19.93 -8.12
C GLY A 7 -7.45 20.36 -8.30
N GLN A 8 -7.11 21.61 -7.97
CA GLN A 8 -5.72 22.12 -8.02
C GLN A 8 -4.90 21.78 -6.77
N LEU A 9 -5.54 21.64 -5.60
CA LEU A 9 -4.86 21.28 -4.34
C LEU A 9 -4.39 19.81 -4.30
N ASN A 10 -4.98 18.94 -5.13
CA ASN A 10 -4.77 17.49 -5.07
C ASN A 10 -3.65 16.96 -5.98
N LYS A 11 -2.94 17.80 -6.74
CA LYS A 11 -1.84 17.34 -7.61
C LYS A 11 -0.49 17.68 -7.00
N ILE A 12 0.25 16.65 -6.63
CA ILE A 12 1.63 16.75 -6.21
C ILE A 12 2.48 16.19 -7.35
N ASP A 13 3.32 17.04 -7.96
CA ASP A 13 4.20 16.66 -9.08
C ASP A 13 3.47 15.92 -10.22
N GLY A 14 2.22 16.31 -10.52
CA GLY A 14 1.39 15.72 -11.59
C GLY A 14 0.57 14.49 -11.18
N ALA A 15 0.85 13.87 -10.03
CA ALA A 15 0.08 12.73 -9.52
C ALA A 15 -0.98 13.19 -8.52
N SER A 16 -2.24 12.82 -8.77
CA SER A 16 -3.35 13.07 -7.84
C SER A 16 -3.47 11.97 -6.80
N ALA A 17 -4.11 12.23 -5.65
CA ALA A 17 -4.42 11.18 -4.66
C ALA A 17 -5.04 9.94 -5.31
N LEU A 18 -6.01 10.15 -6.23
CA LEU A 18 -6.59 9.08 -7.04
C LEU A 18 -5.54 8.30 -7.87
N GLY A 19 -4.58 9.00 -8.48
CA GLY A 19 -3.49 8.38 -9.21
C GLY A 19 -2.63 7.47 -8.32
N TRP A 20 -2.28 7.93 -7.11
CA TRP A 20 -1.55 7.13 -6.12
C TRP A 20 -2.36 5.91 -5.67
N TYR A 21 -3.66 6.09 -5.40
CA TYR A 21 -4.57 5.00 -5.02
C TYR A 21 -4.66 3.91 -6.09
N ASN A 22 -4.89 4.29 -7.35
CA ASN A 22 -4.98 3.34 -8.47
C ASN A 22 -3.64 2.61 -8.71
N PHE A 23 -2.52 3.33 -8.53
CA PHE A 23 -1.20 2.74 -8.68
C PHE A 23 -0.87 1.77 -7.53
N ALA A 24 -1.27 2.11 -6.30
CA ALA A 24 -1.19 1.22 -5.14
C ALA A 24 -1.94 -0.10 -5.40
N HIS A 25 -3.17 -0.01 -5.89
CA HIS A 25 -3.98 -1.17 -6.25
C HIS A 25 -3.31 -2.02 -7.34
N SER A 26 -2.67 -1.40 -8.34
CA SER A 26 -1.93 -2.12 -9.39
C SER A 26 -0.77 -2.95 -8.82
N TYR A 27 -0.02 -2.41 -7.85
CA TYR A 27 1.04 -3.17 -7.16
C TYR A 27 0.47 -4.27 -6.27
N TRP A 28 -0.63 -4.02 -5.57
CA TRP A 28 -1.26 -5.02 -4.73
C TRP A 28 -1.78 -6.20 -5.56
N ALA A 29 -2.51 -5.93 -6.65
CA ALA A 29 -2.98 -6.96 -7.57
C ALA A 29 -1.82 -7.75 -8.19
N SER A 30 -0.73 -7.06 -8.53
CA SER A 30 0.49 -7.72 -9.05
C SER A 30 1.16 -8.62 -8.00
N ALA A 31 1.20 -8.19 -6.74
CA ALA A 31 1.75 -8.99 -5.65
C ALA A 31 0.97 -10.29 -5.46
N VAL A 32 -0.37 -10.20 -5.45
CA VAL A 32 -1.28 -11.34 -5.36
C VAL A 32 -1.10 -12.29 -6.53
N ALA A 33 -1.10 -11.78 -7.77
CA ALA A 33 -0.93 -12.61 -8.96
C ALA A 33 0.43 -13.34 -8.97
N LEU A 34 1.50 -12.67 -8.52
CA LEU A 34 2.83 -13.28 -8.40
C LEU A 34 2.89 -14.36 -7.31
N GLU A 35 2.16 -14.16 -6.21
CA GLU A 35 2.07 -15.12 -5.12
C GLU A 35 1.33 -16.38 -5.56
N ILE A 36 0.16 -16.23 -6.20
CA ILE A 36 -0.65 -17.35 -6.73
C ILE A 36 0.11 -18.13 -7.82
N ALA A 37 0.90 -17.43 -8.66
CA ALA A 37 1.61 -18.08 -9.76
C ALA A 37 2.71 -19.06 -9.31
N GLU A 38 3.12 -19.03 -8.03
CA GLU A 38 4.13 -19.92 -7.44
C GLU A 38 5.35 -20.18 -8.35
N LEU A 39 5.88 -19.11 -8.92
CA LEU A 39 6.90 -19.21 -9.95
C LEU A 39 8.14 -19.98 -9.47
N LYS A 40 8.60 -20.94 -10.27
CA LYS A 40 9.81 -21.73 -10.01
C LYS A 40 11.08 -20.93 -10.28
N VAL A 41 11.36 -19.96 -9.41
CA VAL A 41 12.53 -19.09 -9.46
C VAL A 41 13.31 -19.14 -8.13
N THR A 42 14.51 -18.56 -8.10
CA THR A 42 15.40 -18.69 -6.94
C THR A 42 15.00 -17.86 -5.73
N HIS A 43 14.27 -16.75 -5.92
CA HIS A 43 13.89 -15.81 -4.86
C HIS A 43 12.47 -15.24 -5.09
N PRO A 44 11.42 -16.08 -5.15
CA PRO A 44 10.06 -15.64 -5.52
C PRO A 44 9.49 -14.61 -4.52
N ASP A 45 9.84 -14.74 -3.24
CA ASP A 45 9.30 -13.87 -2.19
C ASP A 45 9.78 -12.42 -2.29
N GLY A 46 10.94 -12.16 -2.89
CA GLY A 46 11.53 -10.82 -2.95
C GLY A 46 10.61 -9.84 -3.69
N PRO A 47 10.29 -10.13 -4.97
CA PRO A 47 9.33 -9.35 -5.76
C PRO A 47 7.94 -9.25 -5.14
N VAL A 48 7.40 -10.35 -4.59
CA VAL A 48 6.07 -10.36 -3.95
C VAL A 48 6.03 -9.40 -2.76
N ASN A 49 7.00 -9.52 -1.85
CA ASN A 49 7.09 -8.65 -0.68
C ASN A 49 7.31 -7.18 -1.08
N PHE A 50 8.19 -6.92 -2.05
CA PHE A 50 8.43 -5.56 -2.54
C PHE A 50 7.13 -4.93 -3.07
N ALA A 51 6.37 -5.66 -3.87
CA ALA A 51 5.11 -5.18 -4.43
C ALA A 51 4.08 -4.87 -3.34
N TYR A 52 3.94 -5.73 -2.32
CA TYR A 52 3.09 -5.44 -1.16
C TYR A 52 3.55 -4.20 -0.37
N TYR A 53 4.83 -4.11 -0.03
CA TYR A 53 5.36 -2.96 0.72
C TYR A 53 5.14 -1.66 -0.03
N HIS A 54 5.34 -1.66 -1.35
CA HIS A 54 5.11 -0.48 -2.16
C HIS A 54 3.63 -0.15 -2.30
N ALA A 55 2.74 -1.14 -2.43
CA ALA A 55 1.30 -0.88 -2.41
C ALA A 55 0.86 -0.19 -1.11
N ILE A 56 1.33 -0.67 0.05
CA ILE A 56 1.07 -0.06 1.37
C ILE A 56 1.56 1.39 1.39
N GLU A 57 2.80 1.64 0.96
CA GLU A 57 3.36 2.98 0.86
C GLU A 57 2.49 3.92 0.00
N LEU A 58 2.07 3.44 -1.17
CA LEU A 58 1.30 4.21 -2.14
C LEU A 58 -0.12 4.52 -1.63
N PHE A 59 -0.79 3.58 -0.95
CA PHE A 59 -2.08 3.84 -0.31
C PHE A 59 -1.97 4.91 0.78
N LEU A 60 -0.98 4.79 1.66
CA LEU A 60 -0.74 5.78 2.71
C LEU A 60 -0.40 7.15 2.12
N LYS A 61 0.45 7.21 1.09
CA LYS A 61 0.76 8.46 0.38
C LYS A 61 -0.46 9.05 -0.32
N SER A 62 -1.33 8.23 -0.91
CA SER A 62 -2.61 8.67 -1.48
C SER A 62 -3.44 9.42 -0.45
N PHE A 63 -3.60 8.86 0.76
CA PHE A 63 -4.30 9.52 1.86
C PHE A 63 -3.63 10.85 2.25
N LEU A 64 -2.30 10.87 2.41
CA LEU A 64 -1.58 12.10 2.77
C LEU A 64 -1.72 13.21 1.71
N VAL A 65 -1.64 12.84 0.42
CA VAL A 65 -1.88 13.75 -0.71
C VAL A 65 -3.29 14.32 -0.62
N HIS A 66 -4.29 13.46 -0.38
CA HIS A 66 -5.68 13.87 -0.25
C HIS A 66 -5.91 14.82 0.94
N LYS A 67 -5.19 14.63 2.06
CA LYS A 67 -5.19 15.57 3.19
C LYS A 67 -4.34 16.83 2.96
N GLY A 68 -3.82 17.04 1.75
CA GLY A 68 -3.11 18.26 1.35
C GLY A 68 -1.66 18.34 1.84
N CYS A 69 -1.03 17.22 2.19
CA CYS A 69 0.42 17.21 2.46
C CYS A 69 1.20 17.59 1.21
N ALA A 70 2.27 18.37 1.31
CA ALA A 70 3.02 18.84 0.14
C ALA A 70 4.04 17.81 -0.36
N ALA A 71 4.47 17.94 -1.63
CA ALA A 71 5.51 17.09 -2.24
C ALA A 71 6.77 16.95 -1.39
N LYS A 72 7.21 18.08 -0.83
CA LYS A 72 8.40 18.17 0.02
C LYS A 72 8.26 17.32 1.30
N ASP A 73 7.06 17.25 1.86
CA ASP A 73 6.81 16.52 3.10
C ASP A 73 6.80 15.02 2.82
N LEU A 74 6.18 14.61 1.70
CA LEU A 74 6.21 13.22 1.22
C LEU A 74 7.63 12.77 0.86
N ARG A 75 8.42 13.63 0.21
CA ARG A 75 9.85 13.36 -0.06
C ARG A 75 10.66 13.19 1.21
N ARG A 76 10.37 13.98 2.25
CA ARG A 76 11.05 13.89 3.55
C ARG A 76 10.73 12.59 4.28
N LEU A 77 9.48 12.11 4.19
CA LEU A 77 9.09 10.79 4.73
C LEU A 77 9.76 9.63 3.98
N GLY A 78 10.16 9.85 2.73
CA GLY A 78 10.92 8.88 1.94
C GLY A 78 10.14 7.59 1.74
N HIS A 79 10.78 6.47 2.08
CA HIS A 79 10.21 5.12 2.04
C HIS A 79 9.98 4.52 3.44
N SER A 80 9.97 5.33 4.50
CA SER A 80 9.67 4.81 5.85
C SER A 80 8.18 4.56 5.99
N LEU A 81 7.76 3.31 5.91
CA LEU A 81 6.36 2.93 6.06
C LEU A 81 5.82 3.34 7.43
N THR A 82 6.65 3.21 8.47
CA THR A 82 6.26 3.54 9.85
C THR A 82 6.00 5.04 10.01
N ASP A 83 6.87 5.90 9.48
CA ASP A 83 6.72 7.36 9.61
C ASP A 83 5.57 7.89 8.74
N ILE A 84 5.38 7.32 7.55
CA ILE A 84 4.23 7.65 6.69
C ILE A 84 2.92 7.27 7.40
N ALA A 85 2.85 6.07 8.00
CA ALA A 85 1.66 5.60 8.71
C ALA A 85 1.35 6.43 9.96
N LYS A 86 2.36 6.78 10.76
CA LYS A 86 2.18 7.71 11.90
C LYS A 86 1.60 9.03 11.43
N ARG A 87 2.16 9.59 10.35
CA ARG A 87 1.66 10.85 9.80
C ARG A 87 0.23 10.73 9.26
N ALA A 88 -0.12 9.59 8.67
CA ALA A 88 -1.48 9.33 8.21
C ALA A 88 -2.46 9.22 9.40
N GLN A 89 -2.05 8.53 10.47
CA GLN A 89 -2.83 8.40 11.70
C GLN A 89 -3.06 9.76 12.37
N GLU A 90 -2.03 10.61 12.48
CA GLU A 90 -2.16 11.99 12.98
C GLU A 90 -3.17 12.85 12.20
N LEU A 91 -3.41 12.51 10.93
CA LEU A 91 -4.34 13.20 10.04
C LEU A 91 -5.71 12.49 9.92
N GLY A 92 -5.95 11.48 10.76
CA GLY A 92 -7.23 10.82 10.94
C GLY A 92 -7.42 9.53 10.15
N LEU A 93 -6.35 8.88 9.66
CA LEU A 93 -6.45 7.50 9.17
C LEU A 93 -6.51 6.54 10.36
N GLU A 94 -7.40 5.55 10.32
CA GLU A 94 -7.54 4.58 11.40
C GLU A 94 -6.46 3.50 11.29
N MET A 95 -5.56 3.47 12.27
CA MET A 95 -4.46 2.51 12.35
C MET A 95 -4.45 1.86 13.73
N GLU A 96 -4.52 0.54 13.78
CA GLU A 96 -4.48 -0.24 15.01
C GLU A 96 -3.05 -0.60 15.42
N ALA A 97 -2.87 -1.07 16.66
CA ALA A 97 -1.55 -1.51 17.14
C ALA A 97 -0.96 -2.64 16.29
N LEU A 98 -1.81 -3.55 15.79
CA LEU A 98 -1.37 -4.66 14.95
C LEU A 98 -0.82 -4.17 13.60
N ASP A 99 -1.42 -3.14 13.02
CA ASP A 99 -0.96 -2.53 11.77
C ASP A 99 0.47 -2.01 11.92
N PHE A 100 0.76 -1.32 13.04
CA PHE A 100 2.11 -0.84 13.33
C PHE A 100 3.13 -1.96 13.54
N GLU A 101 2.75 -3.11 14.11
CA GLU A 101 3.65 -4.26 14.21
C GLU A 101 3.97 -4.86 12.84
N VAL A 102 2.99 -4.94 11.93
CA VAL A 102 3.24 -5.34 10.53
C VAL A 102 4.19 -4.36 9.85
N LEU A 103 3.96 -3.05 10.00
CA LEU A 103 4.81 -2.02 9.41
C LEU A 103 6.22 -2.04 9.96
N LYS A 104 6.40 -2.21 11.26
CA LYS A 104 7.72 -2.29 11.91
C LYS A 104 8.54 -3.47 11.42
N LEU A 105 7.89 -4.59 11.06
CA LEU A 105 8.55 -5.71 10.40
C LEU A 105 8.79 -5.44 8.91
N ALA A 106 7.90 -4.73 8.21
CA ALA A 106 8.02 -4.44 6.78
C ALA A 106 9.12 -3.40 6.48
N ASP A 107 9.19 -2.32 7.24
CA ASP A 107 10.03 -1.13 7.00
C ASP A 107 11.52 -1.47 6.76
N PRO A 108 12.20 -2.22 7.65
CA PRO A 108 13.61 -2.57 7.43
C PRO A 108 13.84 -3.53 6.26
N ASN A 109 12.77 -4.13 5.72
CA ASN A 109 12.83 -5.05 4.59
C ASN A 109 12.39 -4.41 3.27
N PHE A 110 11.81 -3.20 3.28
CA PHE A 110 11.21 -2.62 2.09
C PHE A 110 12.23 -2.39 0.98
N MET A 111 13.16 -1.45 1.13
CA MET A 111 14.19 -1.21 0.11
C MET A 111 15.14 -2.38 -0.10
N PRO A 112 15.55 -3.12 0.95
CA PRO A 112 16.41 -4.29 0.81
C PRO A 112 15.78 -5.48 0.08
N SER A 113 14.46 -5.59 -0.02
CA SER A 113 13.78 -6.70 -0.74
C SER A 113 14.15 -6.79 -2.23
N ARG A 114 14.69 -5.70 -2.79
CA ARG A 114 15.17 -5.62 -4.18
C ARG A 114 16.56 -6.21 -4.39
N TYR A 115 17.29 -6.50 -3.31
CA TYR A 115 18.68 -6.95 -3.38
C TYR A 115 18.83 -8.33 -2.75
N LEU A 116 19.83 -9.08 -3.20
CA LEU A 116 20.23 -10.30 -2.52
C LEU A 116 20.68 -9.96 -1.09
N ARG A 117 19.99 -10.53 -0.10
CA ARG A 117 20.34 -10.35 1.31
C ARG A 117 20.91 -11.62 1.88
N VAL A 118 21.94 -11.45 2.71
CA VAL A 118 22.55 -12.50 3.50
C VAL A 118 22.32 -12.23 4.99
N GLY A 119 22.22 -13.28 5.79
CA GLY A 119 22.00 -13.19 7.24
C GLY A 119 20.54 -13.36 7.66
N ARG A 120 20.29 -13.22 8.98
CA ARG A 120 18.97 -13.39 9.57
C ARG A 120 18.20 -12.07 9.55
N PHE A 121 16.95 -12.11 9.12
CA PHE A 121 16.01 -11.01 9.20
C PHE A 121 14.59 -11.58 9.35
N SER A 122 13.73 -10.82 10.04
CA SER A 122 12.31 -11.14 10.17
C SER A 122 11.51 -10.29 9.21
N ARG A 123 10.45 -10.85 8.64
CA ARG A 123 9.51 -10.15 7.75
C ARG A 123 8.08 -10.55 8.13
N PRO A 124 7.08 -9.68 7.87
CA PRO A 124 5.69 -10.06 8.05
C PRO A 124 5.32 -11.18 7.07
N GLN A 125 4.32 -11.97 7.43
CA GLN A 125 3.74 -12.93 6.48
C GLN A 125 2.98 -12.19 5.38
N THR A 126 2.96 -12.74 4.16
CA THR A 126 2.25 -12.16 3.02
C THR A 126 0.76 -11.96 3.31
N ILE A 127 0.13 -12.86 4.07
CA ILE A 127 -1.27 -12.72 4.53
C ILE A 127 -1.50 -11.43 5.33
N ALA A 128 -0.55 -11.05 6.19
CA ALA A 128 -0.65 -9.82 6.98
C ALA A 128 -0.46 -8.58 6.09
N LEU A 129 0.41 -8.66 5.08
CA LEU A 129 0.60 -7.62 4.09
C LEU A 129 -0.63 -7.44 3.19
N TRP A 130 -1.25 -8.55 2.76
CA TRP A 130 -2.50 -8.53 2.03
C TRP A 130 -3.61 -7.89 2.87
N GLY A 131 -3.74 -8.29 4.14
CA GLY A 131 -4.72 -7.71 5.07
C GLY A 131 -4.54 -6.20 5.22
N MET A 132 -3.30 -5.74 5.38
CA MET A 132 -2.95 -4.32 5.43
C MET A 132 -3.36 -3.57 4.15
N CYS A 133 -3.04 -4.14 2.97
CA CYS A 133 -3.46 -3.55 1.69
C CYS A 133 -4.98 -3.47 1.59
N SER A 134 -5.68 -4.50 2.07
CA SER A 134 -7.14 -4.56 2.08
C SER A 134 -7.77 -3.48 2.96
N VAL A 135 -7.28 -3.31 4.18
CA VAL A 135 -7.76 -2.28 5.10
C VAL A 135 -7.51 -0.90 4.52
N LEU A 136 -6.29 -0.64 4.03
CA LEU A 136 -5.94 0.65 3.43
C LEU A 136 -6.74 0.93 2.14
N PHE A 137 -6.99 -0.10 1.32
CA PHE A 137 -7.80 0.03 0.11
C PHE A 137 -9.23 0.48 0.43
N ASP A 138 -9.84 -0.11 1.46
CA ASP A 138 -11.19 0.24 1.91
C ASP A 138 -11.21 1.65 2.51
N GLN A 139 -10.38 1.90 3.53
CA GLN A 139 -10.37 3.18 4.24
C GLN A 139 -10.05 4.35 3.31
N VAL A 140 -8.98 4.23 2.52
CA VAL A 140 -8.58 5.32 1.60
C VAL A 140 -9.61 5.46 0.47
N GLY A 141 -10.16 4.35 -0.02
CA GLY A 141 -11.22 4.36 -1.03
C GLY A 141 -12.48 5.08 -0.55
N ASP A 142 -12.94 4.77 0.66
CA ASP A 142 -14.12 5.39 1.29
C ASP A 142 -13.94 6.88 1.51
N ILE A 143 -12.76 7.28 1.99
CA ILE A 143 -12.41 8.70 2.18
C ILE A 143 -12.41 9.45 0.84
N LEU A 144 -11.82 8.86 -0.21
CA LEU A 144 -11.83 9.46 -1.54
C LEU A 144 -13.24 9.55 -2.14
N ARG A 145 -14.08 8.52 -1.94
CA ARG A 145 -15.48 8.50 -2.41
C ARG A 145 -16.34 9.55 -1.70
N ALA A 146 -16.19 9.69 -0.39
CA ALA A 146 -16.92 10.67 0.40
C ALA A 146 -16.69 12.10 -0.11
N ASP A 147 -15.49 12.39 -0.59
CA ASP A 147 -15.11 13.68 -1.15
C ASP A 147 -15.40 13.82 -2.66
N GLN A 148 -16.29 12.97 -3.20
CA GLN A 148 -16.76 12.97 -4.59
C GLN A 148 -15.66 12.78 -5.63
N VAL A 149 -14.57 12.09 -5.28
CA VAL A 149 -13.59 11.64 -6.27
C VAL A 149 -14.15 10.42 -6.99
N MET A 150 -14.41 10.56 -8.30
CA MET A 150 -14.85 9.44 -9.14
C MET A 150 -13.77 8.35 -9.16
N LEU A 151 -14.01 7.27 -8.41
CA LEU A 151 -13.17 6.08 -8.45
C LEU A 151 -13.58 5.20 -9.63
N ARG A 152 -12.60 4.54 -10.25
CA ARG A 152 -12.87 3.38 -11.07
C ARG A 152 -13.34 2.26 -10.13
N GLU A 153 -14.30 1.44 -10.54
CA GLU A 153 -14.58 0.20 -9.84
C GLU A 153 -13.34 -0.70 -9.95
N LEU A 154 -12.68 -0.89 -8.82
CA LEU A 154 -11.53 -1.77 -8.68
C LEU A 154 -11.95 -2.93 -7.80
N GLU A 155 -11.75 -4.14 -8.30
CA GLU A 155 -12.03 -5.35 -7.54
C GLU A 155 -10.91 -5.58 -6.53
N ARG A 156 -11.28 -6.05 -5.34
CA ARG A 156 -10.32 -6.50 -4.35
C ARG A 156 -9.59 -7.73 -4.90
N PRO A 157 -8.25 -7.74 -4.97
CA PRO A 157 -7.52 -8.95 -5.35
C PRO A 157 -7.83 -10.09 -4.38
N THR A 158 -8.05 -11.31 -4.91
CA THR A 158 -8.32 -12.50 -4.09
C THR A 158 -7.23 -12.69 -3.05
N ASN A 159 -7.61 -13.16 -1.88
CA ASN A 159 -6.63 -13.53 -0.88
C ASN A 159 -5.96 -14.85 -1.31
N PRO A 160 -4.64 -14.86 -1.55
CA PRO A 160 -3.93 -15.99 -2.15
C PRO A 160 -4.02 -17.28 -1.32
N ARG A 161 -4.28 -17.19 0.00
CA ARG A 161 -4.43 -18.39 0.84
C ARG A 161 -5.79 -19.09 0.72
N PHE A 162 -6.81 -18.44 0.16
CA PHE A 162 -8.11 -19.08 -0.04
C PHE A 162 -8.20 -19.86 -1.36
N GLU A 163 -7.29 -19.65 -2.32
CA GLU A 163 -7.27 -20.42 -3.57
C GLU A 163 -6.58 -21.79 -3.39
N CYS A 164 -5.56 -21.90 -2.51
CA CYS A 164 -4.92 -23.19 -2.20
C CYS A 164 -5.86 -24.24 -1.58
N GLU A 165 -6.96 -23.82 -0.94
CA GLU A 165 -7.92 -24.75 -0.32
C GLU A 165 -9.00 -25.23 -1.31
N ALA A 166 -9.20 -24.55 -2.44
CA ALA A 166 -10.26 -24.86 -3.40
C ALA A 166 -9.86 -25.91 -4.45
N GLU A 167 -8.57 -26.24 -4.58
CA GLU A 167 -8.07 -27.26 -5.52
C GLU A 167 -7.73 -28.61 -4.83
N GLY A 168 -8.16 -28.79 -3.57
CA GLY A 168 -7.85 -29.95 -2.73
C GLY A 168 -9.00 -30.91 -2.44
N GLU A 169 -10.18 -30.76 -3.07
CA GLU A 169 -11.33 -31.67 -2.93
C GLU A 169 -11.58 -32.53 -4.18
#